data_AF-H2YZH5-F1
#
_entry.id   AF-H2YZH5-F1
#
_cell.length_a   1.000
_cell.length_b   1.000
_cell.length_c   1.000
_cell.angle_alpha   90.00
_cell.angle_beta   90.00
_cell.angle_gamma   90.00
#
_symmetry.space_group_name_H-M   'P 1'
#
loop_
_entity.id
_entity.type
_entity.pdbx_description
1 polymer ?
#
loop_
_entity_poly.entity_id
_entity_poly.type
_entity_poly.pdbx_seq_one_letter_code
_entity_poly.pdbx_strand_id
1 'polypeptide(L)'
;MENGLTPLKHHLVPRTKGFVLMTQGLRETVPAVYDATLCFRNRQDPKLVDYVSGNSYHADLVIRRIPMELVPGSEVDCSEFIHQIFKEKDDLVDYHLKNNCFPCQGPLLRDYVTKKIPKDKSALYIGFIWSTVQLGVLFYFLLVGLVTGTWIQITFTVLIIGAIFGMTNLILDSGTAKSSYGAESRKNK
;
A
#
# COMPACT_ATOMS: atom_id res chain seq x y z
N MET A 1 -14.09 23.65 10.44
CA MET A 1 -12.68 23.53 10.88
C MET A 1 -12.72 23.61 12.39
N GLU A 2 -13.02 22.49 13.06
CA GLU A 2 -13.06 22.40 14.53
C GLU A 2 -11.75 21.75 14.97
N ASN A 3 -11.11 22.35 15.98
CA ASN A 3 -9.82 22.00 16.58
C ASN A 3 -8.63 22.54 15.79
N GLY A 4 -7.89 23.49 16.38
CA GLY A 4 -6.71 24.19 15.85
C GLY A 4 -5.48 23.31 15.58
N LEU A 5 -5.69 22.15 14.94
CA LEU A 5 -4.66 21.22 14.53
C LEU A 5 -3.98 21.78 13.28
N THR A 6 -2.66 21.86 13.34
CA THR A 6 -1.83 22.21 12.17
C THR A 6 -2.15 21.25 11.03
N PRO A 7 -2.48 21.74 9.82
CA PRO A 7 -2.79 20.87 8.69
C PRO A 7 -1.57 20.02 8.34
N LEU A 8 -1.75 18.70 8.31
CA LEU A 8 -0.77 17.74 7.83
C LEU A 8 -0.58 17.93 6.31
N LYS A 9 0.65 17.86 5.82
CA LYS A 9 1.01 18.15 4.43
C LYS A 9 0.98 16.91 3.54
N HIS A 10 1.42 15.78 4.07
CA HIS A 10 1.57 14.52 3.33
C HIS A 10 0.56 13.45 3.75
N HIS A 11 0.00 13.57 4.95
CA HIS A 11 -1.01 12.64 5.45
C HIS A 11 -2.40 13.25 5.50
N LEU A 12 -3.42 12.41 5.33
CA LEU A 12 -4.79 12.77 5.69
C LEU A 12 -4.93 12.85 7.21
N VAL A 13 -5.86 13.69 7.67
CA VAL A 13 -6.20 13.78 9.09
C VAL A 13 -6.70 12.41 9.57
N PRO A 14 -6.14 11.85 10.66
CA PRO A 14 -6.54 10.54 11.13
C PRO A 14 -8.00 10.55 11.61
N ARG A 15 -8.69 9.43 11.38
CA ARG A 15 -10.03 9.19 11.93
C ARG A 15 -9.90 8.62 13.34
N THR A 16 -10.18 9.44 14.35
CA THR A 16 -9.92 9.13 15.76
C THR A 16 -10.91 8.11 16.34
N LYS A 17 -12.20 8.20 15.99
CA LYS A 17 -13.25 7.29 16.50
C LYS A 17 -12.96 5.80 16.24
N GLY A 18 -12.54 5.47 15.02
CA GLY A 18 -12.22 4.08 14.66
C GLY A 18 -11.00 3.56 15.41
N PHE A 19 -9.98 4.41 15.61
CA PHE A 19 -8.81 4.07 16.39
C PHE A 19 -9.15 3.80 17.85
N VAL A 20 -9.92 4.69 18.49
CA VAL A 20 -10.37 4.55 19.89
C VAL A 20 -11.14 3.25 20.11
N LEU A 21 -12.11 2.94 19.23
CA LEU A 21 -12.91 1.72 19.34
C LEU A 21 -12.02 0.47 19.26
N MET A 22 -11.05 0.46 18.35
CA MET A 22 -10.14 -0.68 18.16
C MET A 22 -9.16 -0.83 19.31
N THR A 23 -8.58 0.26 19.82
CA THR A 23 -7.64 0.19 20.95
C THR A 23 -8.33 -0.25 22.24
N GLN A 24 -9.58 0.17 22.47
CA GLN A 24 -10.37 -0.29 23.60
C GLN A 24 -10.71 -1.78 23.52
N GLY A 25 -11.19 -2.26 22.36
CA GLY A 25 -11.58 -3.67 22.19
C GLY A 25 -10.41 -4.65 22.13
N LEU A 26 -9.23 -4.21 21.67
CA LEU A 26 -8.07 -5.07 21.46
C LEU A 26 -7.01 -4.97 22.56
N ARG A 27 -7.25 -4.17 23.60
CA ARG A 27 -6.25 -3.86 24.62
C ARG A 27 -5.74 -5.08 25.38
N GLU A 28 -6.63 -6.03 25.67
CA GLU A 28 -6.32 -7.24 26.43
C GLU A 28 -5.78 -8.37 25.54
N THR A 29 -6.05 -8.30 24.24
CA THR A 29 -5.71 -9.37 23.28
C THR A 29 -4.38 -9.09 22.57
N VAL A 30 -4.07 -7.82 22.30
CA VAL A 30 -2.94 -7.42 21.47
C VAL A 30 -1.85 -6.76 22.32
N PRO A 31 -0.61 -7.31 22.32
CA PRO A 31 0.46 -6.80 23.19
C PRO A 31 1.08 -5.48 22.70
N ALA A 32 0.97 -5.15 21.41
CA ALA A 32 1.52 -3.92 20.84
C ALA A 32 0.88 -3.54 19.49
N VAL A 33 0.88 -2.24 19.22
CA VAL A 33 0.54 -1.66 17.92
C VAL A 33 1.83 -1.43 17.13
N TYR A 34 1.85 -1.85 15.87
CA TYR A 34 2.98 -1.58 14.97
C TYR A 34 2.67 -0.37 14.11
N ASP A 35 3.55 0.61 14.20
CA ASP A 35 3.53 1.80 13.39
C ASP A 35 4.54 1.66 12.24
N ALA A 36 4.07 1.72 10.99
CA ALA A 36 4.92 1.58 9.81
C ALA A 36 4.78 2.78 8.88
N THR A 37 5.91 3.31 8.43
CA THR A 37 5.99 4.41 7.46
C THR A 37 6.89 3.99 6.30
N LEU A 38 6.33 3.99 5.09
CA LEU A 38 7.01 3.62 3.85
C LEU A 38 7.22 4.87 2.99
N CYS A 39 8.45 5.13 2.56
CA CYS A 39 8.77 6.20 1.63
C CYS A 39 9.61 5.68 0.47
N PHE A 40 9.29 6.12 -0.75
CA PHE A 40 10.06 5.79 -1.95
C PHE A 40 11.12 6.86 -2.21
N ARG A 41 12.34 6.43 -2.52
CA ARG A 41 13.44 7.33 -2.88
C ARG A 41 13.17 8.00 -4.21
N ASN A 42 13.77 9.18 -4.42
CA ASN A 42 13.70 9.95 -5.65
C ASN A 42 12.28 10.40 -6.06
N ARG A 43 11.33 10.43 -5.11
CA ARG A 43 9.93 10.82 -5.36
C ARG A 43 9.26 9.98 -6.46
N GLN A 44 9.66 8.71 -6.57
CA GLN A 44 9.05 7.78 -7.50
C GLN A 44 7.96 7.01 -6.78
N ASP A 45 6.71 7.45 -6.94
CA ASP A 45 5.57 6.67 -6.49
C ASP A 45 5.41 5.46 -7.43
N PRO A 46 5.43 4.22 -6.91
CA PRO A 46 5.33 3.05 -7.75
C PRO A 46 3.95 2.99 -8.38
N LYS A 47 3.91 3.04 -9.71
CA LYS A 47 2.67 2.81 -10.44
C LYS A 47 2.55 1.32 -10.76
N LEU A 48 1.31 0.85 -10.88
CA LEU A 48 1.04 -0.53 -11.23
C LEU A 48 1.66 -0.90 -12.60
N VAL A 49 1.66 0.03 -13.56
CA VAL A 49 2.35 -0.11 -14.86
C VAL A 49 3.86 -0.31 -14.72
N ASP A 50 4.48 0.36 -13.75
CA ASP A 50 5.92 0.26 -13.55
C ASP A 50 6.31 -1.08 -12.90
N TYR A 51 5.45 -1.62 -12.04
CA TYR A 51 5.60 -2.97 -11.50
C TYR A 51 5.55 -4.03 -12.62
N VAL A 52 4.57 -3.92 -13.53
CA VAL A 52 4.45 -4.83 -14.69
C VAL A 52 5.64 -4.67 -15.65
N SER A 53 6.18 -3.45 -15.78
CA SER A 53 7.35 -3.18 -16.62
C SER A 53 8.68 -3.63 -15.99
N GLY A 54 8.68 -4.09 -14.74
CA GLY A 54 9.87 -4.55 -14.04
C GLY A 54 10.80 -3.44 -13.55
N ASN A 55 10.29 -2.21 -13.41
CA ASN A 55 11.08 -1.09 -12.90
C ASN A 55 11.42 -1.33 -11.42
N SER A 56 12.70 -1.14 -11.07
CA SER A 56 13.15 -1.35 -9.69
C SER A 56 12.94 -0.10 -8.84
N TYR A 57 12.19 -0.24 -7.75
CA TYR A 57 11.98 0.82 -6.77
C TYR A 57 12.85 0.62 -5.53
N HIS A 58 13.32 1.74 -4.98
CA HIS A 58 13.97 1.76 -3.68
C HIS A 58 13.02 2.39 -2.68
N ALA A 59 12.46 1.56 -1.81
CA ALA A 59 11.64 2.00 -0.70
C ALA A 59 12.41 1.86 0.61
N ASP A 60 12.34 2.89 1.44
CA ASP A 60 12.76 2.83 2.82
C ASP A 60 11.51 2.59 3.68
N LEU A 61 11.59 1.62 4.58
CA LEU A 61 10.51 1.28 5.52
C LEU A 61 11.02 1.46 6.94
N VAL A 62 10.24 2.18 7.74
CA VAL A 62 10.52 2.46 9.13
C VAL A 62 9.36 1.89 9.95
N ILE A 63 9.67 0.99 10.89
CA ILE A 63 8.68 0.31 11.74
C ILE A 63 9.02 0.58 13.21
N ARG A 64 8.03 1.07 13.98
CA ARG A 64 8.07 1.24 15.43
C ARG A 64 7.06 0.32 16.08
N ARG A 65 7.47 -0.35 17.16
CA ARG A 65 6.57 -1.10 18.04
C ARG A 65 6.14 -0.20 19.18
N ILE A 66 4.83 -0.05 19.38
CA ILE A 66 4.21 0.71 20.46
C ILE A 66 3.53 -0.30 21.39
N PRO A 67 4.11 -0.60 22.57
CA PRO A 67 3.44 -1.42 23.59
C PRO A 67 2.05 -0.88 23.91
N MET A 68 1.09 -1.78 24.13
CA MET A 68 -0.30 -1.38 24.40
C MET A 68 -0.43 -0.60 25.71
N GLU A 69 0.52 -0.74 26.64
CA GLU A 69 0.55 0.03 27.89
C GLU A 69 0.78 1.53 27.65
N LEU A 70 1.48 1.90 26.57
CA LEU A 70 1.76 3.30 26.21
C LEU A 70 0.57 3.97 25.51
N VAL A 71 -0.37 3.19 24.98
CA VAL A 71 -1.57 3.72 24.33
C VAL A 71 -2.56 4.13 25.43
N PRO A 72 -3.01 5.38 25.47
CA PRO A 72 -3.92 5.84 26.52
C PRO A 72 -5.31 5.19 26.40
N GLY A 73 -6.04 5.07 27.51
CA GLY A 73 -7.36 4.41 27.53
C GLY A 73 -8.56 5.33 27.29
N SER A 74 -8.38 6.63 27.55
CA SER A 74 -9.43 7.65 27.38
C SER A 74 -9.59 8.00 25.89
N GLU A 75 -10.83 8.28 25.46
CA GLU A 75 -11.12 8.66 24.07
C GLU A 75 -10.41 9.96 23.67
N VAL A 76 -10.37 10.94 24.56
CA VAL A 76 -9.71 12.24 24.34
C VAL A 76 -8.20 12.05 24.17
N ASP A 77 -7.57 11.35 25.11
CA ASP A 77 -6.13 11.10 25.11
C ASP A 77 -5.72 10.22 23.91
N CYS A 78 -6.54 9.22 23.53
CA CYS A 78 -6.31 8.41 22.33
C CYS A 78 -6.36 9.25 21.05
N SER A 79 -7.30 10.20 20.99
CA SER A 79 -7.43 11.13 19.86
C SER A 79 -6.19 12.01 19.74
N GLU A 80 -5.71 12.59 20.84
CA GLU A 80 -4.48 13.37 20.84
C GLU A 80 -3.24 12.53 20.50
N PHE A 81 -3.16 11.31 21.05
CA PHE A 81 -2.07 10.37 20.79
C PHE A 81 -1.95 10.02 19.30
N ILE A 82 -3.07 9.68 18.63
CA ILE A 82 -3.03 9.36 17.20
C ILE A 82 -2.70 10.60 16.35
N HIS A 83 -3.17 11.79 16.76
CA HIS A 83 -2.81 13.04 16.10
C HIS A 83 -1.31 13.33 16.20
N GLN A 84 -0.72 13.13 17.37
CA GLN A 84 0.72 13.29 17.58
C GLN A 84 1.53 12.31 16.71
N ILE A 85 1.14 11.04 16.66
CA ILE A 85 1.79 10.04 15.79
C ILE A 85 1.73 10.46 14.33
N PHE A 86 0.57 10.92 13.84
CA PHE A 86 0.43 11.34 12.45
C PHE A 86 1.24 12.61 12.13
N LYS A 87 1.41 13.51 13.10
CA LYS A 87 2.30 14.66 12.95
C LYS A 87 3.76 14.26 12.86
N GLU A 88 4.22 13.36 13.74
CA GLU A 88 5.58 12.81 13.68
C GLU A 88 5.86 12.13 12.33
N LYS A 89 4.89 11.37 11.80
CA LYS A 89 4.99 10.76 10.46
C LYS A 89 5.10 11.79 9.36
N ASP A 90 4.30 12.85 9.43
CA ASP A 90 4.32 13.90 8.43
C ASP A 90 5.69 14.57 8.36
N ASP A 91 6.27 14.87 9.52
CA ASP A 91 7.63 15.43 9.62
C ASP A 91 8.70 14.45 9.11
N LEU A 92 8.54 13.14 9.34
CA LEU A 92 9.43 12.10 8.81
C LEU A 92 9.37 12.01 7.29
N VAL A 93 8.18 12.09 6.70
CA VAL A 93 8.01 12.11 5.24
C VAL A 93 8.60 13.40 4.66
N ASP A 94 8.35 14.55 5.29
CA ASP A 94 8.87 15.85 4.87
C ASP A 94 10.43 15.86 4.89
N TYR A 95 11.04 15.19 5.87
CA TYR A 95 12.48 14.97 5.93
C TYR A 95 12.98 14.03 4.83
N HIS A 96 12.30 12.89 4.62
CA HIS A 96 12.69 11.92 3.58
C HIS A 96 12.62 12.52 2.18
N LEU A 97 11.60 13.32 1.89
CA LEU A 97 11.45 14.02 0.61
C LEU A 97 12.55 15.05 0.31
N LYS A 98 13.26 15.54 1.34
CA LYS A 98 14.39 16.46 1.24
C LYS A 98 15.73 15.73 1.16
N ASN A 99 15.91 14.69 1.97
CA ASN A 99 17.20 14.03 2.16
C ASN A 99 17.34 12.68 1.42
N ASN A 100 16.25 12.16 0.83
CA ASN A 100 16.16 10.83 0.20
C ASN A 100 16.54 9.65 1.14
N CYS A 101 16.51 9.88 2.44
CA CYS A 101 16.74 8.88 3.48
C CYS A 101 16.01 9.29 4.76
N PHE A 102 15.74 8.30 5.62
CA PHE A 102 15.24 8.58 6.96
C PHE A 102 16.37 9.02 7.90
N PRO A 103 16.07 9.82 8.94
CA PRO A 103 17.08 10.29 9.88
C PRO A 103 17.54 9.15 10.82
N CYS A 104 18.47 8.31 10.38
CA CYS A 104 18.96 7.13 11.12
C CYS A 104 19.57 7.43 12.52
N GLN A 105 19.84 8.69 12.86
CA GLN A 105 20.44 9.13 14.13
C GLN A 105 19.69 10.31 14.77
N GLY A 106 18.41 10.50 14.42
CA GLY A 106 17.58 11.55 15.03
C GLY A 106 16.89 11.09 16.33
N PRO A 107 16.50 12.02 17.22
CA PRO A 107 15.72 11.70 18.42
C PRO A 107 14.40 10.99 18.09
N LEU A 108 13.81 11.28 16.92
CA LEU A 108 12.57 10.68 16.43
C LEU A 108 12.70 9.20 16.04
N LEU A 109 13.91 8.72 15.72
CA LEU A 109 14.15 7.34 15.25
C LEU A 109 15.05 6.51 16.18
N ARG A 110 15.22 6.93 17.44
CA ARG A 110 16.15 6.31 18.40
C ARG A 110 15.92 4.81 18.64
N ASP A 111 14.66 4.37 18.56
CA ASP A 111 14.24 2.99 18.81
C ASP A 111 13.97 2.17 17.52
N TYR A 112 14.29 2.71 16.35
CA TYR A 112 13.94 2.09 15.08
C TYR A 112 15.06 1.20 14.56
N VAL A 113 14.71 -0.03 14.19
CA VAL A 113 15.65 -1.00 13.60
C VAL A 113 15.60 -0.90 12.08
N THR A 114 16.71 -0.48 11.47
CA THR A 114 16.85 -0.49 10.02
C THR A 114 17.25 -1.89 9.56
N LYS A 115 16.34 -2.59 8.87
CA LYS A 115 16.62 -3.87 8.23
C LYS A 115 16.48 -3.73 6.72
N LYS A 116 17.55 -4.04 5.98
CA LYS A 116 17.47 -4.17 4.52
C LYS A 116 16.64 -5.41 4.20
N ILE A 117 15.48 -5.22 3.58
CA ILE A 117 14.66 -6.33 3.09
C ILE A 117 15.38 -6.92 1.88
N PRO A 118 15.79 -8.21 1.91
CA PRO A 118 16.44 -8.82 0.77
C PRO A 118 15.46 -8.88 -0.40
N LYS A 119 15.96 -8.63 -1.61
CA LYS A 119 15.18 -8.82 -2.85
C LYS A 119 14.99 -10.32 -3.04
N ASP A 120 13.85 -10.84 -2.63
CA ASP A 120 13.55 -12.26 -2.83
C ASP A 120 13.10 -12.51 -4.27
N LYS A 121 13.85 -13.32 -5.00
CA LYS A 121 13.52 -13.74 -6.37
C LYS A 121 12.45 -14.82 -6.41
N SER A 122 12.11 -15.41 -5.26
CA SER A 122 11.12 -16.49 -5.16
C SER A 122 9.76 -16.09 -5.72
N ALA A 123 9.34 -14.83 -5.52
CA ALA A 123 8.11 -14.31 -6.10
C ALA A 123 8.10 -14.37 -7.64
N LEU A 124 9.24 -14.10 -8.30
CA LEU A 124 9.34 -14.21 -9.76
C LEU A 124 9.21 -15.66 -10.21
N TYR A 125 9.90 -16.60 -9.54
CA TYR A 125 9.80 -18.03 -9.88
C TYR A 125 8.39 -18.57 -9.71
N ILE A 126 7.72 -18.23 -8.61
CA ILE A 126 6.32 -18.61 -8.37
C ILE A 126 5.43 -18.05 -9.49
N GLY A 127 5.63 -16.78 -9.87
CA GLY A 127 4.93 -16.16 -10.99
C GLY A 127 5.14 -16.92 -12.31
N PHE A 128 6.39 -17.24 -12.66
CA PHE A 128 6.70 -18.01 -13.86
C PHE A 128 6.01 -19.37 -13.88
N ILE A 129 6.04 -20.11 -12.76
CA ILE A 129 5.40 -21.42 -12.65
C ILE A 129 3.90 -21.31 -12.91
N TRP A 130 3.21 -20.38 -12.24
CA TRP A 130 1.77 -20.18 -12.43
C TRP A 130 1.43 -19.71 -13.84
N SER A 131 2.24 -18.84 -14.44
CA SER A 131 2.07 -18.41 -15.83
C SER A 131 2.24 -19.57 -16.81
N THR A 132 3.23 -20.46 -16.60
CA THR A 132 3.42 -21.66 -17.44
C THR A 132 2.25 -22.63 -17.31
N VAL A 133 1.73 -22.86 -16.10
CA VAL A 133 0.54 -23.71 -15.89
C VAL A 133 -0.67 -23.13 -16.63
N GLN A 134 -0.93 -21.83 -16.49
CA GLN A 134 -2.04 -21.15 -17.16
C GLN A 134 -1.92 -21.21 -18.69
N LEU A 135 -0.73 -20.94 -19.23
CA LEU A 135 -0.47 -21.03 -20.67
C LEU A 135 -0.62 -22.45 -21.20
N GLY A 136 -0.21 -23.46 -20.44
CA GLY A 136 -0.39 -24.87 -20.81
C GLY A 136 -1.86 -25.25 -20.95
N VAL A 137 -2.72 -24.82 -20.01
CA VAL A 137 -4.17 -25.05 -20.06
C VAL A 137 -4.78 -24.36 -21.29
N LEU A 138 -4.45 -23.08 -21.53
CA LEU A 138 -4.94 -22.35 -22.70
C LEU A 138 -4.49 -23.00 -24.02
N PHE A 139 -3.24 -23.45 -24.09
CA PHE A 139 -2.69 -24.11 -25.27
C PHE A 139 -3.38 -25.46 -25.53
N TYR A 140 -3.65 -26.24 -24.49
CA TYR A 140 -4.43 -27.48 -24.60
C TYR A 140 -5.84 -27.22 -25.14
N PHE A 141 -6.56 -26.23 -24.60
CA PHE A 141 -7.89 -25.87 -25.10
C PHE A 141 -7.86 -25.42 -26.57
N LEU A 142 -6.82 -24.69 -26.98
CA LEU A 142 -6.64 -24.27 -28.37
C LEU A 142 -6.43 -25.47 -29.30
N LEU A 143 -5.56 -26.42 -28.92
CA LEU A 143 -5.32 -27.64 -29.70
C LEU A 143 -6.58 -28.51 -29.81
N VAL A 144 -7.29 -28.72 -28.71
CA VAL A 144 -8.56 -29.46 -28.71
C VAL A 144 -9.60 -28.74 -29.58
N GLY A 145 -9.69 -27.41 -29.50
CA GLY A 145 -10.57 -26.62 -30.36
C GLY A 145 -10.23 -26.76 -31.86
N LEU A 146 -8.95 -26.84 -32.21
CA LEU A 146 -8.49 -26.97 -33.59
C LEU A 146 -8.74 -28.38 -34.17
N VAL A 147 -8.56 -29.43 -33.36
CA VAL A 147 -8.80 -30.82 -33.79
C VAL A 147 -10.29 -31.17 -33.81
N THR A 148 -11.05 -30.71 -32.81
CA THR A 148 -12.48 -31.07 -32.64
C THR A 148 -13.41 -30.13 -33.39
N GLY A 149 -12.94 -28.95 -33.81
CA GLY A 149 -13.62 -28.07 -34.77
C GLY A 149 -14.98 -27.52 -34.34
N THR A 150 -15.35 -27.61 -33.06
CA THR A 150 -16.63 -27.10 -32.58
C THR A 150 -16.59 -25.59 -32.42
N TRP A 151 -17.36 -24.87 -33.24
CA TRP A 151 -17.50 -23.40 -33.19
C TRP A 151 -17.77 -22.86 -31.78
N ILE A 152 -18.48 -23.62 -30.94
CA ILE A 152 -18.80 -23.28 -29.54
C ILE A 152 -17.54 -23.16 -28.66
N GLN A 153 -16.57 -24.06 -28.82
CA GLN A 153 -15.32 -24.02 -28.04
C GLN A 153 -14.45 -22.83 -28.44
N ILE A 154 -14.42 -22.53 -29.74
CA ILE A 154 -13.66 -21.41 -30.28
C ILE A 154 -14.26 -20.08 -29.79
N THR A 155 -15.59 -19.90 -29.88
CA THR A 155 -16.25 -18.67 -29.42
C THR A 155 -16.08 -18.44 -27.93
N PHE A 156 -16.21 -19.49 -27.11
CA PHE A 156 -16.01 -19.39 -25.66
C PHE A 156 -14.56 -19.02 -25.29
N THR A 157 -13.58 -19.60 -25.99
CA THR A 157 -12.16 -19.30 -25.78
C THR A 157 -11.82 -17.85 -26.11
N VAL A 158 -12.31 -17.34 -27.25
CA VAL A 158 -12.10 -15.94 -27.66
C VAL A 158 -12.75 -14.97 -26.66
N LEU A 159 -13.94 -15.30 -26.15
CA LEU A 159 -14.63 -14.46 -25.16
C LEU A 159 -13.85 -14.38 -23.86
N ILE A 160 -13.32 -15.50 -23.36
CA ILE A 160 -12.48 -15.52 -22.14
C ILE A 160 -11.22 -14.67 -22.33
N ILE A 161 -10.53 -14.80 -23.47
CA ILE A 161 -9.32 -14.00 -23.76
C ILE A 161 -9.67 -12.51 -23.80
N GLY A 162 -10.78 -12.14 -24.47
CA GLY A 162 -11.26 -10.76 -24.51
C GLY A 162 -11.63 -10.20 -23.14
N ALA A 163 -12.28 -11.01 -22.29
CA ALA A 163 -12.62 -10.63 -20.93
C ALA A 163 -11.38 -10.41 -20.04
N ILE A 164 -10.39 -11.31 -20.12
CA ILE A 164 -9.11 -11.16 -19.43
C ILE A 164 -8.42 -9.86 -19.89
N PHE A 165 -8.33 -9.63 -21.19
CA PHE A 165 -7.70 -8.43 -21.74
C PHE A 165 -8.43 -7.14 -21.30
N GLY A 166 -9.76 -7.14 -21.30
CA GLY A 166 -10.56 -6.02 -20.81
C GLY A 166 -10.31 -5.74 -19.33
N MET A 167 -10.34 -6.77 -18.48
CA MET A 167 -10.07 -6.64 -17.05
C MET A 167 -8.64 -6.14 -16.77
N THR A 168 -7.63 -6.63 -17.48
CA THR A 168 -6.24 -6.16 -17.28
C THR A 168 -6.07 -4.67 -17.61
N ASN A 169 -6.72 -4.18 -18.68
CA ASN A 169 -6.67 -2.76 -19.02
C ASN A 169 -7.38 -1.89 -17.96
N LEU A 170 -8.52 -2.34 -17.44
CA LEU A 170 -9.22 -1.63 -16.36
C LEU A 170 -8.39 -1.58 -15.05
N ILE A 171 -7.65 -2.65 -14.73
CA ILE A 171 -6.78 -2.68 -13.56
C ILE A 171 -5.58 -1.73 -13.75
N LEU A 172 -4.98 -1.70 -14.94
CA LEU A 172 -3.91 -0.78 -15.27
C LEU A 172 -4.37 0.69 -15.18
N ASP A 173 -5.57 0.98 -15.68
CA ASP A 173 -6.17 2.33 -15.62
C ASP A 173 -6.57 2.74 -14.20
N SER A 174 -7.03 1.79 -13.37
CA SER A 174 -7.36 2.05 -11.97
C SER A 174 -6.12 2.26 -11.09
N GLY A 175 -4.95 1.78 -11.53
CA GLY A 175 -3.66 2.04 -10.88
C GLY A 175 -3.14 3.48 -11.04
N THR A 176 -3.80 4.32 -11.83
CA THR A 176 -3.54 5.77 -11.86
C THR A 176 -4.23 6.43 -10.68
N ALA A 177 -3.50 7.24 -9.90
CA ALA A 177 -4.03 7.90 -8.71
C ALA A 177 -5.21 8.85 -9.05
N LYS A 178 -6.45 8.33 -8.99
CA LYS A 178 -7.70 9.11 -9.19
C LYS A 178 -8.33 9.59 -7.87
N SER A 179 -7.71 9.28 -6.75
CA SER A 179 -8.20 9.63 -5.42
C SER A 179 -7.97 11.11 -5.10
N SER A 180 -8.93 11.95 -5.51
CA SER A 180 -9.04 13.35 -5.08
C SER A 180 -9.73 13.45 -3.71
N TYR A 181 -9.17 12.82 -2.67
CA TYR A 181 -9.62 13.07 -1.31
C TYR A 181 -9.10 14.44 -0.85
N GLY A 182 -9.98 15.44 -0.82
CA GLY A 182 -9.72 16.77 -0.23
C GLY A 182 -9.52 17.94 -1.20
N ALA A 183 -9.50 17.73 -2.52
CA ALA A 183 -9.29 18.85 -3.47
C ALA A 183 -10.47 19.85 -3.52
N GLU A 184 -11.71 19.40 -3.28
CA GLU A 184 -12.88 20.29 -3.25
C GLU A 184 -12.90 21.20 -2.02
N SER A 185 -12.29 20.80 -0.90
CA SER A 185 -12.19 21.66 0.29
C SER A 185 -11.28 22.87 0.09
N ARG A 186 -10.48 22.91 -0.99
CA ARG A 186 -9.57 24.03 -1.31
C ARG A 186 -10.18 25.09 -2.22
N LYS A 187 -11.32 24.83 -2.88
CA LYS A 187 -11.95 25.79 -3.81
C LYS A 187 -12.90 26.78 -3.15
N ASN A 188 -13.27 26.56 -1.89
CA ASN A 188 -14.16 27.44 -1.12
C ASN A 188 -13.42 28.12 0.05
N LYS A 189 -12.22 28.65 -0.17
CA LYS A 189 -11.58 29.57 0.77
C LYS A 189 -10.77 30.64 0.07
#